data_AF-A0A9D0Y7G0-F1
#
_entry.id   AF-A0A9D0Y7G0-F1
#
_cell.length_a   1.000
_cell.length_b   1.000
_cell.length_c   1.000
_cell.angle_alpha   90.00
_cell.angle_beta   90.00
_cell.angle_gamma   90.00
#
_symmetry.space_group_name_H-M   'P 1'
#
loop_
_entity.id
_entity.type
_entity.pdbx_description
1 polymer ?
#
loop_
_entity_poly.entity_id
_entity_poly.type
_entity_poly.pdbx_seq_one_letter_code
_entity_poly.pdbx_strand_id
1 'polypeptide(L)'
;MVKQAEKTRLTANGASGNGVAEAVDVDVLIRAPVLVLNLNYVPVNVCTVRRAIVLVTKGKAELLEQHQGELHTVSRVVEAPSVIRLEYMVKRPFLPRKLSKKEVFLRDKFTCQYCGKKVHDLTLDHVIPRRQHGAHTWENVVTAC
;
A
#
# COMPACT_ATOMS: atom_id res chain seq x y z
N MET A 1 -12.62 47.28 -7.90
CA MET A 1 -13.91 46.57 -7.80
C MET A 1 -13.94 45.87 -6.44
N VAL A 2 -14.54 46.48 -5.40
CA VAL A 2 -15.92 46.19 -4.90
C VAL A 2 -15.86 44.88 -4.08
N LYS A 3 -15.94 44.81 -2.73
CA LYS A 3 -16.81 45.47 -1.73
C LYS A 3 -16.25 45.36 -0.29
N GLN A 4 -16.63 46.31 0.55
CA GLN A 4 -16.63 46.27 2.03
C GLN A 4 -17.83 45.45 2.58
N ALA A 5 -17.73 44.97 3.83
CA ALA A 5 -18.79 44.86 4.87
C ALA A 5 -18.19 44.13 6.10
N GLU A 6 -17.78 44.76 7.21
CA GLU A 6 -18.48 45.42 8.33
C GLU A 6 -19.34 44.53 9.27
N LYS A 7 -18.91 44.48 10.56
CA LYS A 7 -19.62 44.25 11.86
C LYS A 7 -20.55 43.02 12.02
N THR A 8 -20.52 42.29 13.14
CA THR A 8 -21.22 42.67 14.39
C THR A 8 -20.92 41.67 15.53
N ARG A 9 -20.88 42.18 16.77
CA ARG A 9 -20.74 41.48 18.06
C ARG A 9 -21.83 40.43 18.32
N LEU A 10 -21.49 39.35 19.01
CA LEU A 10 -22.36 38.73 20.01
C LEU A 10 -21.53 38.25 21.21
N THR A 11 -21.81 38.85 22.37
CA THR A 11 -21.56 38.29 23.69
C THR A 11 -22.64 37.26 24.00
N ALA A 12 -22.28 36.07 24.46
CA ALA A 12 -23.16 35.26 25.32
C ALA A 12 -22.38 34.16 26.06
N ASN A 13 -22.48 34.27 27.38
CA ASN A 13 -22.26 33.27 28.41
C ASN A 13 -22.63 31.83 28.03
N GLY A 14 -21.86 30.90 28.60
CA GLY A 14 -22.36 29.70 29.26
C GLY A 14 -23.34 28.84 28.47
N ALA A 15 -22.82 27.82 27.79
CA ALA A 15 -23.56 26.61 27.52
C ALA A 15 -22.75 25.42 28.02
N SER A 16 -23.22 24.87 29.14
CA SER A 16 -22.95 23.51 29.59
C SER A 16 -22.98 22.56 28.41
N GLY A 17 -21.80 22.10 27.98
CA GLY A 17 -21.64 20.99 27.06
C GLY A 17 -21.08 19.82 27.82
N ASN A 18 -21.93 19.06 28.50
CA ASN A 18 -21.66 17.65 28.75
C ASN A 18 -21.63 16.94 27.39
N GLY A 19 -20.57 17.18 26.62
CA GLY A 19 -20.19 16.37 25.48
C GLY A 19 -19.23 15.34 26.02
N VAL A 20 -19.77 14.17 26.36
CA VAL A 20 -18.96 12.96 26.54
C VAL A 20 -18.24 12.76 25.22
N ALA A 21 -17.02 13.28 25.09
CA ALA A 21 -16.11 12.89 24.04
C ALA A 21 -15.92 11.40 24.27
N GLU A 22 -16.58 10.61 23.42
CA GLU A 22 -16.53 9.16 23.44
C GLU A 22 -15.06 8.78 23.47
N ALA A 23 -14.60 8.30 24.63
CA ALA A 23 -13.18 8.10 24.88
C ALA A 23 -12.73 6.96 23.97
N VAL A 24 -12.20 7.32 22.80
CA VAL A 24 -11.64 6.35 21.87
C VAL A 24 -10.50 5.66 22.61
N ASP A 25 -10.64 4.34 22.76
CA ASP A 25 -9.64 3.54 23.47
C ASP A 25 -8.26 3.72 22.80
N VAL A 26 -7.30 4.20 23.59
CA VAL A 26 -5.95 4.53 23.12
C VAL A 26 -5.24 3.29 22.56
N ASP A 27 -5.48 2.08 23.10
CA ASP A 27 -4.87 0.86 22.56
C ASP A 27 -5.42 0.52 21.17
N VAL A 28 -6.73 0.74 20.97
CA VAL A 28 -7.38 0.58 19.67
C VAL A 28 -6.81 1.61 18.67
N LEU A 29 -6.71 2.86 19.08
CA LEU A 29 -6.21 3.95 18.22
C LEU A 29 -4.74 3.73 17.82
N ILE A 30 -3.87 3.29 18.74
CA ILE A 30 -2.45 3.01 18.46
C ILE A 30 -2.26 1.87 17.44
N ARG A 31 -3.18 0.92 17.42
CA ARG A 31 -3.18 -0.22 16.49
C ARG A 31 -3.98 0.02 15.22
N ALA A 32 -4.69 1.14 15.13
CA ALA A 32 -5.49 1.48 13.97
C ALA A 32 -4.65 1.51 12.69
N PRO A 33 -5.23 1.06 11.56
CA PRO A 33 -4.53 1.04 10.28
C PRO A 33 -4.33 2.46 9.75
N VAL A 34 -3.22 2.65 9.04
CA VAL A 34 -2.80 3.90 8.42
C VAL A 34 -2.32 3.61 7.02
N LEU A 35 -2.89 4.31 6.03
CA LEU A 35 -2.48 4.16 4.64
C LEU A 35 -1.17 4.92 4.40
N VAL A 36 -0.19 4.23 3.83
CA VAL A 36 1.11 4.80 3.46
C VAL A 36 1.15 5.01 1.95
N LEU A 37 1.20 6.27 1.55
CA LEU A 37 1.34 6.69 0.17
C LEU A 37 2.81 6.95 -0.17
N ASN A 38 3.15 6.69 -1.42
CA ASN A 38 4.43 7.09 -1.98
C ASN A 38 4.44 8.60 -2.28
N LEU A 39 5.59 9.13 -2.67
CA LEU A 39 5.73 10.54 -3.06
C LEU A 39 4.76 10.97 -4.19
N ASN A 40 4.40 10.04 -5.08
CA ASN A 40 3.44 10.26 -6.18
C ASN A 40 1.99 9.90 -5.81
N TYR A 41 1.64 9.83 -4.53
CA TYR A 41 0.30 9.50 -4.02
C TYR A 41 -0.20 8.08 -4.37
N VAL A 42 0.64 7.21 -4.91
CA VAL A 42 0.29 5.79 -5.10
C VAL A 42 0.36 5.05 -3.76
N PRO A 43 -0.63 4.23 -3.38
CA PRO A 43 -0.59 3.46 -2.15
C PRO A 43 0.52 2.41 -2.18
N VAL A 44 1.35 2.38 -1.13
CA VAL A 44 2.50 1.47 -1.00
C VAL A 44 2.22 0.35 -0.02
N ASN A 45 1.68 0.69 1.16
CA ASN A 45 1.45 -0.24 2.24
C ASN A 45 0.41 0.30 3.23
N VAL A 46 -0.06 -0.55 4.14
CA VAL A 46 -0.79 -0.16 5.34
C VAL A 46 0.09 -0.43 6.56
N CYS A 47 0.19 0.53 7.47
CA CYS A 47 0.91 0.39 8.73
C CYS A 47 0.03 0.75 9.93
N THR A 48 0.55 0.67 11.15
CA THR A 48 -0.19 1.09 12.35
C THR A 48 0.09 2.54 12.70
N VAL A 49 -0.82 3.17 13.44
CA VAL A 49 -0.64 4.53 13.99
C VAL A 49 0.68 4.68 14.73
N ARG A 50 1.04 3.69 15.57
CA ARG A 50 2.36 3.65 16.24
C ARG A 50 3.52 3.86 15.28
N ARG A 51 3.53 3.14 14.16
CA ARG A 51 4.62 3.21 13.17
C ARG A 51 4.56 4.51 12.37
N ALA A 52 3.36 4.96 12.02
CA ALA A 52 3.15 6.21 11.30
C ALA A 52 3.68 7.42 12.08
N ILE A 53 3.41 7.51 13.39
CA ILE A 53 3.96 8.56 14.27
C ILE A 53 5.49 8.58 14.25
N VAL A 54 6.12 7.40 14.29
CA VAL A 54 7.58 7.30 14.21
C VAL A 54 8.11 7.80 12.87
N LEU A 55 7.43 7.53 11.76
CA LEU A 55 7.83 8.02 10.44
C LEU A 55 7.68 9.54 10.31
N VAL A 56 6.56 10.08 10.79
CA VAL A 56 6.28 11.53 10.76
C VAL A 56 7.25 12.28 11.67
N THR A 57 7.43 11.82 12.91
CA THR A 57 8.35 12.47 13.88
C THR A 57 9.80 12.45 13.41
N LYS A 58 10.20 11.44 12.63
CA LYS A 58 11.55 11.35 12.03
C LYS A 58 11.71 12.19 10.75
N GLY A 59 10.68 12.92 10.32
CA GLY A 59 10.71 13.68 9.07
C GLY A 59 10.88 12.78 7.85
N LYS A 60 10.31 11.57 7.87
CA LYS A 60 10.34 10.64 6.72
C LYS A 60 9.02 10.59 5.97
N ALA A 61 7.97 11.09 6.61
CA ALA A 61 6.62 11.08 6.09
C ALA A 61 5.89 12.34 6.55
N GLU A 62 5.00 12.83 5.70
CA GLU A 62 4.08 13.91 5.96
C GLU A 62 2.71 13.34 6.32
N LEU A 63 2.04 13.97 7.27
CA LEU A 63 0.65 13.67 7.64
C LEU A 63 -0.30 14.30 6.61
N LEU A 64 -1.20 13.50 6.03
CA LEU A 64 -2.22 14.00 5.12
C LEU A 64 -3.61 14.01 5.75
N GLU A 65 -3.96 12.94 6.48
CA GLU A 65 -5.26 12.77 7.11
C GLU A 65 -5.10 12.14 8.49
N GLN A 66 -6.03 12.44 9.39
CA GLN A 66 -6.03 11.97 10.78
C GLN A 66 -7.29 11.17 11.14
N HIS A 67 -7.15 10.28 12.10
CA HIS A 67 -8.28 9.58 12.74
C HIS A 67 -9.02 10.52 13.69
N GLN A 68 -10.24 10.14 14.05
CA GLN A 68 -10.95 10.79 15.15
C GLN A 68 -10.36 10.29 16.48
N GLY A 69 -9.58 11.15 17.14
CA GLY A 69 -8.95 10.85 18.43
C GLY A 69 -7.55 11.44 18.54
N GLU A 70 -7.19 11.85 19.75
CA GLU A 70 -5.90 12.46 20.06
C GLU A 70 -5.04 11.52 20.91
N LEU A 71 -3.74 11.50 20.64
CA LEU A 71 -2.77 10.75 21.43
C LEU A 71 -2.01 11.70 22.34
N HIS A 72 -2.16 11.51 23.64
CA HIS A 72 -1.47 12.31 24.63
C HIS A 72 -0.15 11.65 25.05
N THR A 73 0.92 12.43 25.02
CA THR A 73 2.18 12.10 25.69
C THR A 73 2.34 13.02 26.91
N VAL A 74 3.35 12.76 27.74
CA VAL A 74 3.63 13.58 28.93
C VAL A 74 3.85 15.07 28.64
N SER A 75 4.24 15.42 27.41
CA SER A 75 4.64 16.78 27.05
C SER A 75 3.93 17.36 25.82
N ARG A 76 3.16 16.56 25.08
CA ARG A 76 2.51 17.00 23.83
C ARG A 76 1.29 16.15 23.48
N VAL A 77 0.35 16.75 22.78
CA VAL A 77 -0.75 16.08 22.08
C VAL A 77 -0.31 15.81 20.65
N VAL A 78 -0.58 14.61 20.15
CA VAL A 78 -0.22 14.15 18.82
C VAL A 78 -1.48 13.66 18.12
N GLU A 79 -1.73 14.18 16.93
CA GLU A 79 -2.81 13.72 16.07
C GLU A 79 -2.58 12.26 15.65
N ALA A 80 -3.63 11.44 15.67
CA ALA A 80 -3.52 10.05 15.26
C ALA A 80 -3.54 9.95 13.71
N PRO A 81 -2.42 9.65 13.03
CA PRO A 81 -2.37 9.58 11.57
C PRO A 81 -3.30 8.53 10.98
N SER A 82 -4.07 8.87 9.95
CA SER A 82 -4.88 7.95 9.14
C SER A 82 -4.29 7.73 7.74
N VAL A 83 -3.74 8.78 7.13
CA VAL A 83 -3.02 8.69 5.85
C VAL A 83 -1.72 9.48 5.96
N ILE A 84 -0.61 8.86 5.57
CA ILE A 84 0.70 9.50 5.51
C ILE A 84 1.30 9.37 4.12
N ARG A 85 2.12 10.34 3.71
CA ARG A 85 2.88 10.34 2.45
C ARG A 85 4.36 10.29 2.74
N LEU A 86 5.09 9.40 2.09
CA LEU A 86 6.56 9.36 2.21
C LEU A 86 7.20 10.54 1.47
N GLU A 87 8.23 11.14 2.08
CA GLU A 87 8.99 12.24 1.46
C GLU A 87 9.98 11.77 0.38
N TYR A 88 10.10 10.46 0.18
CA TYR A 88 10.98 9.87 -0.81
C TYR A 88 10.25 8.81 -1.62
N MET A 89 10.69 8.64 -2.86
CA MET A 89 10.11 7.64 -3.76
C MET A 89 10.59 6.24 -3.39
N VAL A 90 9.67 5.39 -2.92
CA VAL A 90 9.91 3.96 -2.78
C VAL A 90 9.66 3.29 -4.12
N LYS A 91 10.71 2.70 -4.71
CA LYS A 91 10.57 1.83 -5.88
C LYS A 91 10.16 0.45 -5.39
N ARG A 92 8.98 -0.02 -5.81
CA ARG A 92 8.59 -1.42 -5.55
C ARG A 92 9.60 -2.31 -6.27
N PRO A 93 10.30 -3.23 -5.58
CA PRO A 93 11.22 -4.12 -6.24
C PRO A 93 10.45 -4.94 -7.27
N PHE A 94 10.89 -4.89 -8.53
CA PHE A 94 10.42 -5.81 -9.55
C PHE A 94 10.93 -7.19 -9.18
N LEU A 95 10.03 -8.07 -8.75
CA LEU A 95 10.35 -9.47 -8.52
C LEU A 95 10.10 -10.21 -9.83
N PRO A 96 11.12 -10.50 -10.64
CA PRO A 96 10.93 -11.31 -11.85
C PRO A 96 10.35 -12.66 -11.43
N ARG A 97 9.36 -13.15 -12.19
CA ARG A 97 8.81 -14.47 -11.92
C ARG A 97 9.89 -15.50 -12.16
N LYS A 98 10.08 -16.40 -11.19
CA LYS A 98 11.02 -17.52 -11.34
C LYS A 98 10.45 -18.47 -12.37
N LEU A 99 11.32 -18.98 -13.24
CA LEU A 99 10.90 -19.98 -14.21
C LEU A 99 10.47 -21.26 -13.47
N SER A 100 9.18 -21.57 -13.56
CA SER A 100 8.55 -22.71 -12.92
C SER A 100 7.49 -23.30 -13.85
N LYS A 101 7.14 -24.59 -13.67
CA LYS A 101 6.13 -25.26 -14.50
C LYS A 101 4.82 -24.48 -14.59
N LYS A 102 4.33 -23.99 -13.45
CA LYS A 102 3.10 -23.18 -13.36
C LYS A 102 3.19 -21.90 -14.18
N GLU A 103 4.34 -21.22 -14.11
CA GLU A 103 4.56 -19.96 -14.80
C GLU A 103 4.68 -20.13 -16.33
N VAL A 104 5.35 -21.18 -16.80
CA VAL A 104 5.43 -21.51 -18.23
C VAL A 104 4.04 -21.86 -18.78
N PHE A 105 3.25 -22.63 -18.03
CA PHE A 105 1.88 -22.97 -18.41
C PHE A 105 0.97 -21.74 -18.48
N LEU A 106 1.12 -20.82 -17.54
CA LEU A 106 0.36 -19.58 -17.53
C LEU A 106 0.74 -18.67 -18.71
N ARG A 107 2.04 -18.56 -19.04
CA ARG A 107 2.54 -17.86 -20.22
C ARG A 107 1.91 -18.41 -21.50
N ASP A 108 1.87 -19.73 -21.62
CA ASP A 108 1.39 -20.45 -22.80
C ASP A 108 -0.14 -20.66 -22.78
N LYS A 109 -0.85 -20.09 -21.81
CA LYS A 109 -2.31 -20.21 -21.63
C LYS A 109 -2.78 -21.68 -21.64
N PHE A 110 -2.02 -22.58 -21.01
CA PHE A 110 -2.28 -24.02 -20.98
C PHE A 110 -2.48 -24.63 -22.37
N THR A 111 -1.70 -24.15 -23.35
CA THR A 111 -1.79 -24.58 -24.75
C THR A 111 -0.42 -25.12 -25.18
N CYS A 112 -0.41 -26.30 -25.81
CA CYS A 112 0.81 -26.87 -26.36
C CYS A 112 1.36 -25.98 -27.48
N GLN A 113 2.64 -25.61 -27.40
CA GLN A 113 3.28 -24.72 -28.37
C GLN A 113 3.60 -25.42 -29.70
N TYR A 114 3.62 -26.74 -29.73
CA TYR A 114 3.86 -27.52 -30.95
C TYR A 114 2.59 -27.74 -31.77
N CYS A 115 1.49 -28.14 -31.11
CA CYS A 115 0.26 -28.53 -31.80
C CYS A 115 -0.89 -27.51 -31.67
N GLY A 116 -0.76 -26.50 -30.81
CA GLY A 116 -1.77 -25.48 -30.58
C GLY A 116 -3.01 -25.93 -29.79
N LYS A 117 -3.05 -27.17 -29.30
CA LYS A 117 -4.21 -27.72 -28.56
C LYS A 117 -4.11 -27.42 -27.07
N LYS A 118 -5.27 -27.16 -26.44
CA LYS A 118 -5.43 -27.10 -24.99
C LYS A 118 -5.81 -28.49 -24.48
N VAL A 119 -4.85 -29.17 -23.88
CA VAL A 119 -5.05 -30.50 -23.28
C VAL A 119 -4.81 -30.43 -21.77
N HIS A 120 -5.35 -31.39 -21.03
CA HIS A 120 -5.21 -31.42 -19.57
C HIS A 120 -3.85 -31.93 -19.10
N ASP A 121 -3.26 -32.88 -19.82
CA ASP A 121 -1.94 -33.43 -19.49
C ASP A 121 -0.86 -32.68 -20.27
N LEU A 122 -0.27 -31.69 -19.62
CA LEU A 122 0.79 -30.86 -20.18
C LEU A 122 2.09 -31.09 -19.43
N THR A 123 3.17 -31.09 -20.18
CA THR A 123 4.55 -31.21 -19.71
C THR A 123 5.36 -29.98 -20.11
N LEU A 124 6.55 -29.86 -19.53
CA LEU A 124 7.52 -28.87 -19.99
C LEU A 124 8.49 -29.55 -20.93
N ASP A 125 8.77 -28.91 -22.04
CA ASP A 125 9.77 -29.34 -22.99
C ASP A 125 10.77 -28.24 -23.29
N HIS A 126 11.98 -28.64 -23.69
CA HIS A 126 13.00 -27.70 -24.15
C HIS A 126 13.03 -27.72 -25.68
N VAL A 127 12.79 -26.56 -26.31
CA VAL A 127 12.86 -26.41 -27.78
C VAL A 127 14.23 -26.84 -28.30
N ILE A 128 15.29 -26.41 -27.62
CA ILE A 128 16.66 -26.91 -27.78
C ILE A 128 16.92 -27.90 -26.65
N PRO A 129 17.13 -29.19 -26.93
CA PRO A 129 17.36 -30.20 -25.90
C PRO A 129 18.58 -29.89 -25.02
N ARG A 130 18.53 -30.27 -23.74
CA ARG A 130 19.67 -30.07 -22.81
C ARG A 130 20.95 -30.77 -23.28
N ARG A 131 20.83 -31.93 -23.95
CA ARG A 131 21.98 -32.63 -24.55
C ARG A 131 22.67 -31.83 -25.66
N GLN A 132 21.95 -30.91 -26.30
CA GLN A 132 22.48 -29.98 -27.31
C GLN A 132 22.83 -28.62 -26.69
N HIS A 133 23.07 -28.57 -25.38
CA HIS A 133 23.40 -27.34 -24.64
C HIS A 133 22.25 -26.33 -24.58
N GLY A 134 21.00 -26.78 -24.73
CA GLY A 134 19.83 -25.93 -24.49
C GLY A 134 19.73 -25.46 -23.05
N ALA A 135 19.71 -24.14 -22.85
CA ALA A 135 19.60 -23.52 -21.54
C ALA A 135 18.18 -23.66 -20.97
N HIS A 136 18.05 -23.73 -19.64
CA HIS A 136 16.74 -23.76 -18.98
C HIS A 136 16.24 -22.32 -18.72
N THR A 137 15.91 -21.63 -19.81
CA THR A 137 15.51 -20.21 -19.84
C THR A 137 14.08 -20.04 -20.33
N TRP A 138 13.51 -18.86 -20.11
CA TRP A 138 12.15 -18.51 -20.54
C TRP A 138 11.96 -18.62 -22.05
N GLU A 139 13.01 -18.45 -22.84
CA GLU A 139 12.94 -18.55 -24.30
C GLU A 139 12.97 -19.99 -24.80
N ASN A 140 13.53 -20.92 -24.01
CA ASN A 140 13.77 -22.30 -24.44
C ASN A 140 12.80 -23.32 -23.84
N VAL A 141 12.18 -23.03 -22.68
CA VAL A 141 11.22 -23.93 -22.04
C VAL A 141 9.80 -23.56 -22.46
N VAL A 142 9.06 -24.56 -22.99
CA VAL A 142 7.71 -24.42 -23.53
C VAL A 142 6.77 -25.49 -22.99
N THR A 143 5.48 -25.22 -23.10
CA THR A 143 4.41 -26.16 -22.77
C THR A 143 4.19 -27.13 -23.94
N ALA A 144 4.20 -28.44 -23.65
CA ALA A 144 4.01 -29.50 -24.63
C ALA A 144 2.97 -30.52 -24.15
N CYS A 145 2.27 -31.16 -25.08
CA CYS A 145 1.31 -32.25 -24.82
C CYS A 145 1.94 -33.62 -25.09
#